data_AF-A0A022PQ45-F1
#
_entry.id   AF-A0A022PQ45-F1
#
_cell.length_a   1.000
_cell.length_b   1.000
_cell.length_c   1.000
_cell.angle_alpha   90.00
_cell.angle_beta   90.00
_cell.angle_gamma   90.00
#
_symmetry.space_group_name_H-M   'P 1'
#
loop_
_entity.id
_entity.type
_entity.pdbx_description
1 polymer ?
#
loop_
_entity_poly.entity_id
_entity_poly.type
_entity_poly.pdbx_seq_one_letter_code
_entity_poly.pdbx_strand_id
1 'polypeptide(L)'
;MEATIREIFTIHILCYHDNAFATSRALHIVNTLNASATYGLLEAFFDEQEKFYGKATFNMSKAGVVNHIVEFTANEIGKSYLSAIKSGFTDTKTDHSTRVSFKYGCLRGVYGTPYFFVNGFPLPDAGSALDYKGWRKVLDSLVTKQDPLHHSL
;
A
#
# COMPACT_ATOMS: atom_id res chain seq x y z
N MET A 1 1.89 12.01 29.26
CA MET A 1 1.43 12.29 27.90
C MET A 1 2.10 11.27 27.01
N GLU A 2 1.37 10.25 26.59
CA GLU A 2 1.87 9.25 25.64
C GLU A 2 1.90 9.89 24.24
N ALA A 3 2.98 9.67 23.50
CA ALA A 3 3.07 10.10 22.11
C ALA A 3 2.35 9.07 21.23
N THR A 4 1.40 9.51 20.43
CA THR A 4 0.67 8.65 19.48
C THR A 4 1.28 8.78 18.09
N ILE A 5 1.67 7.65 17.50
CA ILE A 5 2.10 7.59 16.10
C ILE A 5 0.90 7.24 15.23
N ARG A 6 0.67 8.04 14.17
CA ARG A 6 -0.33 7.74 13.15
C ARG A 6 0.36 7.27 11.88
N GLU A 7 0.16 6.01 11.54
CA GLU A 7 0.62 5.44 10.27
C GLU A 7 -0.39 5.73 9.15
N ILE A 8 0.13 6.09 7.97
CA ILE A 8 -0.67 6.30 6.76
C ILE A 8 0.02 5.53 5.63
N PHE A 9 -0.66 4.52 5.11
CA PHE A 9 -0.23 3.79 3.94
C PHE A 9 -0.84 4.38 2.68
N THR A 10 -0.06 4.51 1.61
CA THR A 10 -0.55 4.92 0.29
C THR A 10 0.05 4.00 -0.75
N ILE A 11 -0.81 3.43 -1.60
CA ILE A 11 -0.35 2.53 -2.66
C ILE A 11 0.22 3.36 -3.81
N HIS A 12 1.47 3.09 -4.16
CA HIS A 12 2.11 3.67 -5.33
C HIS A 12 2.42 2.55 -6.33
N ILE A 13 1.83 2.66 -7.52
CA ILE A 13 2.05 1.70 -8.61
C ILE A 13 3.27 2.13 -9.41
N LEU A 14 4.19 1.22 -9.65
CA LEU A 14 5.33 1.47 -10.53
C LEU A 14 4.99 0.93 -11.93
N CYS A 15 5.19 1.75 -12.96
CA CYS A 15 4.73 1.47 -14.31
C CYS A 15 5.44 0.28 -15.00
N TYR A 16 6.52 -0.21 -14.41
CA TYR A 16 7.26 -1.40 -14.84
C TYR A 16 6.83 -2.70 -14.13
N HIS A 17 5.77 -2.64 -13.31
CA HIS A 17 5.12 -3.82 -12.75
C HIS A 17 3.74 -4.00 -13.39
N ASP A 18 3.65 -4.93 -14.35
CA ASP A 18 2.48 -5.15 -15.21
C ASP A 18 1.15 -5.22 -14.45
N ASN A 19 1.16 -5.86 -13.28
CA ASN A 19 -0.05 -6.16 -12.52
C ASN A 19 -0.30 -5.20 -11.35
N ALA A 20 0.58 -4.22 -11.12
CA ALA A 20 0.51 -3.32 -9.96
C ALA A 20 -0.79 -2.49 -9.92
N PHE A 21 -1.29 -2.04 -11.08
CA PHE A 21 -2.57 -1.33 -11.13
C PHE A 21 -3.74 -2.22 -10.70
N ALA A 22 -3.77 -3.47 -11.17
CA ALA A 22 -4.88 -4.37 -10.88
C ALA A 22 -4.89 -4.84 -9.43
N THR A 23 -3.72 -5.16 -8.85
CA THR A 23 -3.60 -5.52 -7.42
C THR A 23 -3.87 -4.31 -6.51
N SER A 24 -3.39 -3.11 -6.87
CA SER A 24 -3.74 -1.88 -6.15
C SER A 24 -5.25 -1.61 -6.16
N ARG A 25 -5.92 -1.86 -7.30
CA ARG A 25 -7.37 -1.72 -7.39
C ARG A 25 -8.11 -2.73 -6.51
N ALA A 26 -7.62 -3.97 -6.39
CA ALA A 26 -8.18 -4.95 -5.47
C ALA A 26 -8.17 -4.44 -4.01
N LEU A 27 -7.08 -3.81 -3.58
CA LEU A 27 -6.99 -3.20 -2.24
C LEU A 27 -8.01 -2.07 -2.05
N HIS A 28 -8.21 -1.19 -3.04
CA HIS A 28 -9.25 -0.15 -2.96
C HIS A 28 -10.67 -0.72 -2.93
N ILE A 29 -10.92 -1.80 -3.68
CA ILE A 29 -12.20 -2.51 -3.64
C ILE A 29 -12.45 -3.06 -2.24
N VAL A 30 -11.49 -3.81 -1.69
CA VAL A 30 -11.61 -4.39 -0.35
C VAL A 30 -11.73 -3.31 0.72
N ASN A 31 -10.99 -2.22 0.62
CA ASN A 31 -11.12 -1.11 1.57
C ASN A 31 -12.53 -0.50 1.60
N THR A 32 -13.25 -0.56 0.48
CA THR A 32 -14.65 -0.11 0.40
C THR A 32 -15.62 -1.13 0.98
N LEU A 33 -15.35 -2.43 0.81
CA LEU A 33 -16.21 -3.52 1.29
C LEU A 33 -16.00 -3.84 2.77
N ASN A 34 -14.75 -3.85 3.21
CA ASN A 34 -14.30 -4.17 4.56
C ASN A 34 -12.89 -3.57 4.79
N ALA A 35 -12.83 -2.35 5.34
CA ALA A 35 -11.58 -1.65 5.60
C ALA A 35 -10.64 -2.41 6.56
N SER A 36 -11.18 -3.22 7.48
CA SER A 36 -10.37 -4.03 8.40
C SER A 36 -9.63 -5.18 7.71
N ALA A 37 -10.07 -5.60 6.52
CA ALA A 37 -9.42 -6.66 5.74
C ALA A 37 -8.34 -6.14 4.78
N THR A 38 -8.23 -4.82 4.57
CA THR A 38 -7.31 -4.23 3.59
C THR A 38 -5.85 -4.58 3.87
N TYR A 39 -5.41 -4.48 5.14
CA TYR A 39 -4.04 -4.79 5.52
C TYR A 39 -3.74 -6.29 5.42
N GLY A 40 -4.67 -7.16 5.84
CA GLY A 40 -4.51 -8.60 5.66
C GLY A 40 -4.37 -9.00 4.19
N LEU A 41 -5.17 -8.38 3.29
CA LEU A 41 -5.02 -8.60 1.85
C LEU A 41 -3.69 -8.06 1.31
N LEU A 42 -3.22 -6.91 1.81
CA LEU A 42 -1.93 -6.36 1.43
C LEU A 42 -0.78 -7.31 1.79
N GLU A 43 -0.79 -7.83 3.02
CA GLU A 43 0.18 -8.82 3.50
C GLU A 43 0.12 -10.09 2.64
N ALA A 44 -1.08 -10.61 2.37
CA ALA A 44 -1.24 -11.79 1.51
C ALA A 44 -0.67 -11.56 0.10
N PHE A 45 -0.84 -10.36 -0.49
CA PHE A 45 -0.20 -10.03 -1.77
C PHE A 45 1.33 -9.97 -1.69
N PHE A 46 1.91 -9.57 -0.55
CA PHE A 46 3.36 -9.61 -0.36
C PHE A 46 3.88 -11.03 -0.16
N ASP A 47 3.18 -11.85 0.61
CA ASP A 47 3.55 -13.26 0.82
C ASP A 47 3.49 -14.06 -0.49
N GLU A 48 2.55 -13.73 -1.36
CA GLU A 48 2.29 -14.44 -2.62
C GLU A 48 2.66 -13.61 -3.86
N GLN A 49 3.54 -12.63 -3.69
CA GLN A 49 3.86 -11.61 -4.69
C GLN A 49 4.34 -12.21 -6.02
N GLU A 50 5.08 -13.32 -5.96
CA GLU A 50 5.63 -14.00 -7.12
C GLU A 50 4.56 -14.49 -8.10
N LYS A 51 3.35 -14.83 -7.61
CA LYS A 51 2.21 -15.24 -8.44
C LYS A 51 1.72 -14.13 -9.36
N PHE A 52 2.00 -12.87 -9.00
CA PHE A 52 1.56 -11.68 -9.71
C PHE A 52 2.71 -10.97 -10.45
N TYR A 53 3.90 -11.56 -10.50
CA TYR A 53 4.98 -11.05 -11.35
C TYR A 53 4.72 -11.31 -12.83
N GLY A 54 5.29 -10.45 -13.69
CA GLY A 54 5.12 -10.54 -15.15
C GLY A 54 5.48 -11.93 -15.70
N LYS A 55 6.48 -12.61 -15.13
CA LYS A 55 6.83 -13.98 -15.52
C LYS A 55 5.71 -14.99 -15.22
N ALA A 56 5.08 -14.91 -14.06
CA ALA A 56 4.01 -15.82 -13.66
C ALA A 56 2.73 -15.60 -14.50
N THR A 57 2.47 -14.35 -14.89
CA THR A 57 1.28 -13.99 -15.67
C THR A 57 1.53 -13.84 -17.16
N PHE A 58 2.73 -14.19 -17.65
CA PHE A 58 3.18 -13.86 -19.01
C PHE A 58 2.24 -14.36 -20.12
N ASN A 59 1.72 -15.59 -19.96
CA ASN A 59 0.83 -16.22 -20.92
C ASN A 59 -0.66 -15.96 -20.64
N MET A 60 -0.98 -15.15 -19.64
CA MET A 60 -2.36 -14.86 -19.28
C MET A 60 -2.87 -13.67 -20.08
N SER A 61 -4.12 -13.75 -20.53
CA SER A 61 -4.80 -12.56 -21.01
C SER A 61 -5.01 -11.58 -19.85
N LYS A 62 -5.16 -10.29 -20.16
CA LYS A 62 -5.47 -9.27 -19.14
C LYS A 62 -6.71 -9.63 -18.31
N ALA A 63 -7.75 -10.18 -18.94
CA ALA A 63 -8.94 -10.66 -18.25
C ALA A 63 -8.65 -11.87 -17.34
N GLY A 64 -7.78 -12.77 -17.79
CA GLY A 64 -7.30 -13.90 -16.99
C GLY A 64 -6.56 -13.44 -15.72
N VAL A 65 -5.67 -12.45 -15.84
CA VAL A 65 -4.96 -11.89 -14.69
C VAL A 65 -5.93 -11.26 -13.69
N VAL A 66 -6.89 -10.45 -14.18
CA VAL A 66 -7.91 -9.86 -13.31
C VAL A 66 -8.73 -10.94 -12.60
N ASN A 67 -9.15 -11.99 -13.31
CA ASN A 67 -9.86 -13.10 -12.69
C ASN A 67 -9.02 -13.82 -11.62
N HIS A 68 -7.72 -14.01 -11.87
CA HIS A 68 -6.82 -14.60 -10.89
C HIS A 68 -6.69 -13.74 -9.63
N ILE A 69 -6.54 -12.42 -9.78
CA ILE A 69 -6.53 -11.45 -8.66
C ILE A 69 -7.86 -11.47 -7.90
N VAL A 70 -8.99 -11.52 -8.61
CA VAL A 70 -10.34 -11.60 -8.01
C VAL A 70 -10.49 -12.86 -7.16
N GLU A 71 -10.09 -14.01 -7.69
CA GLU A 71 -10.19 -15.30 -6.98
C GLU A 71 -9.27 -15.33 -5.77
N PHE A 72 -8.02 -14.88 -5.91
CA PHE A 72 -7.10 -14.72 -4.80
C PHE A 72 -7.70 -13.84 -3.71
N THR A 73 -8.13 -12.63 -4.07
CA THR A 73 -8.73 -11.67 -3.13
C THR A 73 -9.93 -12.27 -2.40
N ALA A 74 -10.83 -12.96 -3.11
CA ALA A 74 -12.00 -13.59 -2.51
C ALA A 74 -11.64 -14.77 -1.59
N ASN A 75 -10.55 -15.49 -1.87
CA ASN A 75 -10.08 -16.54 -0.96
C ASN A 75 -9.54 -15.94 0.35
N GLU A 76 -8.81 -14.82 0.28
CA GLU A 76 -8.23 -14.15 1.44
C GLU A 76 -9.30 -13.49 2.33
N ILE A 77 -10.26 -12.78 1.75
CA ILE A 77 -11.25 -12.00 2.54
C ILE A 77 -12.61 -12.70 2.72
N GLY A 78 -12.79 -13.87 2.09
CA GLY A 78 -14.01 -14.67 2.16
C GLY A 78 -14.77 -14.74 0.83
N LYS A 79 -15.10 -15.97 0.41
CA LYS A 79 -15.73 -16.25 -0.90
C LYS A 79 -17.09 -15.59 -1.11
N SER A 80 -17.77 -15.21 -0.03
CA SER A 80 -19.02 -14.43 -0.09
C SER A 80 -18.84 -13.07 -0.80
N TYR A 81 -17.64 -12.50 -0.78
CA TYR A 81 -17.33 -11.22 -1.44
C TYR A 81 -17.06 -11.35 -2.94
N LEU A 82 -16.98 -12.56 -3.51
CA LEU A 82 -16.55 -12.80 -4.90
C LEU A 82 -17.31 -11.93 -5.92
N SER A 83 -18.63 -11.86 -5.81
CA SER A 83 -19.47 -11.05 -6.72
C SER A 83 -19.21 -9.55 -6.56
N ALA A 84 -19.04 -9.08 -5.32
CA ALA A 84 -18.75 -7.68 -5.04
C ALA A 84 -17.36 -7.28 -5.53
N ILE A 85 -16.37 -8.16 -5.37
CA ILE A 85 -15.00 -7.94 -5.88
C ILE A 85 -15.02 -7.86 -7.41
N LYS A 86 -15.68 -8.81 -8.09
CA LYS A 86 -15.84 -8.79 -9.55
C LYS A 86 -16.47 -7.48 -10.03
N SER A 87 -17.58 -7.07 -9.41
CA SER A 87 -18.24 -5.79 -9.73
C SER A 87 -17.32 -4.60 -9.49
N GLY A 88 -16.52 -4.63 -8.43
CA GLY A 88 -15.53 -3.61 -8.12
C GLY A 88 -14.51 -3.39 -9.23
N PHE A 89 -14.12 -4.42 -9.97
CA PHE A 89 -13.23 -4.31 -11.13
C PHE A 89 -13.88 -3.72 -12.39
N THR A 90 -15.21 -3.58 -12.39
CA THR A 90 -15.95 -2.88 -13.46
C THR A 90 -16.42 -1.47 -13.04
N ASP A 91 -16.32 -1.12 -11.76
CA ASP A 91 -16.74 0.17 -11.21
C ASP A 91 -15.69 1.28 -11.48
N THR A 92 -16.13 2.42 -12.03
CA THR A 92 -15.28 3.59 -12.28
C THR A 92 -14.72 4.23 -11.01
N LYS A 93 -15.39 4.10 -9.85
CA LYS A 93 -14.93 4.68 -8.58
C LYS A 93 -13.64 4.05 -8.08
N THR A 94 -13.50 2.73 -8.23
CA THR A 94 -12.31 1.99 -7.77
C THR A 94 -11.13 2.22 -8.71
N ASP A 95 -11.39 2.37 -10.02
CA ASP A 95 -10.40 2.81 -11.01
C ASP A 95 -9.90 4.22 -10.68
N HIS A 96 -10.80 5.17 -10.42
CA HIS A 96 -10.44 6.52 -10.01
C HIS A 96 -9.64 6.55 -8.71
N SER A 97 -10.03 5.78 -7.71
CA SER A 97 -9.30 5.69 -6.42
C SER A 97 -7.85 5.24 -6.63
N THR A 98 -7.65 4.23 -7.48
CA THR A 98 -6.31 3.73 -7.86
C THR A 98 -5.47 4.80 -8.55
N ARG A 99 -6.06 5.53 -9.50
CA ARG A 99 -5.39 6.64 -10.20
C ARG A 99 -5.04 7.79 -9.27
N VAL A 100 -5.94 8.13 -8.34
CA VAL A 100 -5.73 9.20 -7.36
C VAL A 100 -4.58 8.83 -6.42
N SER A 101 -4.52 7.58 -5.93
CA SER A 101 -3.41 7.11 -5.08
C SER A 101 -2.06 7.24 -5.79
N PHE A 102 -1.98 6.81 -7.06
CA PHE A 102 -0.78 6.97 -7.88
C PHE A 102 -0.37 8.44 -8.03
N LYS A 103 -1.30 9.30 -8.48
CA LYS A 103 -1.05 10.74 -8.67
C LYS A 103 -0.64 11.43 -7.37
N TYR A 104 -1.25 11.05 -6.25
CA TYR A 104 -0.87 11.58 -4.94
C TYR A 104 0.59 11.26 -4.62
N GLY A 105 1.05 10.03 -4.84
CA GLY A 105 2.46 9.68 -4.69
C GLY A 105 3.37 10.48 -5.63
N CYS A 106 2.99 10.65 -6.90
CA CYS A 106 3.77 11.47 -7.85
C CYS A 106 3.90 12.93 -7.40
N LEU A 107 2.81 13.54 -6.90
CA LEU A 107 2.83 14.91 -6.37
C LEU A 107 3.74 15.06 -5.14
N ARG A 108 4.00 13.96 -4.43
CA ARG A 108 4.89 13.89 -3.28
C ARG A 108 6.33 13.51 -3.65
N GLY A 109 6.63 13.40 -4.94
CA GLY A 109 7.97 13.07 -5.44
C GLY A 109 8.33 11.58 -5.31
N VAL A 110 7.35 10.69 -5.10
CA VAL A 110 7.61 9.25 -5.05
C VAL A 110 7.93 8.75 -6.46
N TYR A 111 9.13 8.18 -6.63
CA TYR A 111 9.63 7.60 -7.90
C TYR A 111 10.04 6.13 -7.77
N GLY A 112 9.99 5.58 -6.56
CA GLY A 112 10.34 4.21 -6.21
C GLY A 112 9.63 3.80 -4.93
N THR A 113 9.61 2.51 -4.63
CA THR A 113 9.00 1.99 -3.40
C THR A 113 9.93 0.96 -2.74
N PRO A 114 9.91 0.83 -1.39
CA PRO A 114 9.16 1.68 -0.45
C PRO A 114 9.70 3.12 -0.39
N TYR A 115 8.82 4.08 -0.04
CA TYR A 115 9.17 5.50 0.13
C TYR A 115 8.50 6.02 1.39
N PHE A 116 9.30 6.57 2.31
CA PHE A 116 8.82 6.92 3.65
C PHE A 116 8.80 8.43 3.88
N PHE A 117 7.79 8.88 4.63
CA PHE A 117 7.65 10.25 5.08
C PHE A 117 7.44 10.27 6.59
N VAL A 118 8.08 11.23 7.27
CA VAL A 118 7.84 11.51 8.70
C VAL A 118 7.47 12.98 8.83
N ASN A 119 6.31 13.26 9.43
CA ASN A 119 5.74 14.61 9.53
C ASN A 119 5.67 15.37 8.19
N GLY A 120 5.46 14.65 7.09
CA GLY A 120 5.39 15.21 5.74
C GLY A 120 6.72 15.32 5.00
N PHE A 121 7.85 15.09 5.66
CA PHE A 121 9.18 15.17 5.07
C PHE A 121 9.66 13.80 4.58
N PRO A 122 10.20 13.68 3.35
CA PRO A 122 10.72 12.42 2.84
C PRO A 122 11.97 12.01 3.62
N LEU A 123 12.10 10.72 3.96
CA LEU A 123 13.34 10.17 4.49
C LEU A 123 14.37 9.96 3.36
N PRO A 124 15.68 10.01 3.66
CA PRO A 124 16.72 9.58 2.72
C PRO A 124 16.56 8.08 2.39
N ASP A 125 17.20 7.62 1.31
CA ASP A 125 17.24 6.21 0.88
C ASP A 125 15.91 5.63 0.38
N ALA A 126 15.21 6.41 -0.44
CA ALA A 126 14.05 5.94 -1.20
C ALA A 126 14.32 4.62 -1.95
N GLY A 127 13.41 3.67 -1.84
CA GLY A 127 13.52 2.33 -2.44
C GLY A 127 14.13 1.27 -1.53
N SER A 128 14.58 1.62 -0.33
CA SER A 128 15.09 0.65 0.65
C SER A 128 14.17 0.55 1.87
N ALA A 129 13.86 -0.67 2.30
CA ALA A 129 13.10 -0.90 3.53
C ALA A 129 13.94 -0.56 4.76
N LEU A 130 13.33 0.09 5.75
CA LEU A 130 13.93 0.29 7.07
C LEU A 130 13.59 -0.90 7.96
N ASP A 131 14.60 -1.43 8.65
CA ASP A 131 14.38 -2.42 9.70
C ASP A 131 13.84 -1.75 10.98
N TYR A 132 13.50 -2.57 11.98
CA TYR A 132 12.98 -2.08 13.25
C TYR A 132 13.92 -1.06 13.92
N LYS A 133 15.24 -1.30 13.90
CA LYS A 133 16.22 -0.40 14.51
C LYS A 133 16.31 0.94 13.77
N GLY A 134 16.22 0.90 12.43
CA GLY A 134 16.16 2.08 11.58
C GLY A 134 14.95 2.94 11.91
N TRP A 135 13.77 2.33 12.04
CA TRP A 135 12.56 3.04 12.45
C TRP A 135 12.67 3.65 13.86
N ARG A 136 13.18 2.90 14.84
CA ARG A 136 13.41 3.41 16.19
C ARG A 136 14.33 4.62 16.19
N LYS A 137 15.41 4.61 15.40
CA LYS A 137 16.33 5.76 15.29
C LYS A 137 15.64 7.03 14.76
N VAL A 138 14.70 6.87 13.83
CA VAL A 138 13.96 8.00 13.24
C VAL A 138 12.87 8.51 14.20
N LEU A 139 12.12 7.60 14.83
CA LEU A 139 10.91 7.94 15.57
C LEU A 139 11.18 8.27 17.04
N ASP A 140 12.15 7.61 17.70
CA ASP A 140 12.40 7.77 19.14
C ASP A 140 12.68 9.24 19.50
N SER A 141 13.48 9.94 18.68
CA SER A 141 13.81 11.37 18.86
C SER A 141 12.62 12.31 18.73
N LEU A 142 11.54 11.88 18.07
CA LEU A 142 10.33 12.67 17.85
C LEU A 142 9.25 12.40 18.89
N VAL A 143 9.28 11.23 19.52
CA VAL A 143 8.30 10.82 20.54
C VAL A 143 8.80 11.05 21.97
N THR A 144 10.11 11.09 22.19
CA THR A 144 10.66 11.56 23.47
C THR A 144 10.62 13.09 23.51
N LYS A 145 9.88 13.63 24.49
CA LYS A 145 9.92 15.05 24.85
C LYS A 145 11.38 15.54 24.91
N GLN A 146 11.70 16.62 24.20
CA GLN A 146 12.73 17.53 24.71
C GLN A 146 12.25 18.03 26.07
N ASP A 147 13.03 17.79 27.12
CA ASP A 147 12.79 18.40 28.42
C ASP A 147 12.75 19.93 28.25
N PRO A 148 11.72 20.63 28.76
CA PRO A 148 11.63 22.09 28.66
C PRO A 148 12.57 22.79 29.66
N LEU A 149 13.85 22.42 29.68
CA LEU A 149 14.86 23.03 30.55
C LEU A 149 16.17 23.24 29.80
N HIS A 150 16.18 24.23 28.91
CA HIS A 150 17.40 25.01 28.64
C HIS A 150 17.13 26.47 28.23
N HIS A 151 16.11 27.10 28.83
CA HIS A 151 16.12 28.55 29.02
C HIS A 151 16.67 28.85 30.41
N SER A 152 17.99 28.76 30.52
CA SER A 152 18.75 29.40 31.59
C SER A 152 20.03 29.91 30.95
N LEU A 153 20.00 31.19 30.59
CA LEU A 153 21.01 32.23 30.81
C LEU A 153 20.57 33.50 30.05
#